data_AF-A0A6G0UEX0-F1
#
_entry.id   AF-A0A6G0UEX0-F1
#
_cell.length_a   1.000
_cell.length_b   1.000
_cell.length_c   1.000
_cell.angle_alpha   90.00
_cell.angle_beta   90.00
_cell.angle_gamma   90.00
#
_symmetry.space_group_name_H-M   'P 1'
#
loop_
_entity.id
_entity.type
_entity.pdbx_description
1 polymer ?
#
loop_
_entity_poly.entity_id
_entity_poly.type
_entity_poly.pdbx_seq_one_letter_code
_entity_poly.pdbx_strand_id
1 'polypeptide(L)'
;MLSRILVLVIFVSPVAFGIEFTAEDYPNPKTPLGAKECNMRSISNVCDPDQVLSESDRYRFNSELQQMIRRTEKVKGNICDKKGFEPLLLIAHEGDQDLADNINLRWNLDGQCKKSVIFFLSALDHAFYYSSEPETGFGMTLKI
;
A
#
# COMPACT_ATOMS: atom_id res chain seq x y z
N MET A 1 -18.67 54.87 32.57
CA MET A 1 -18.16 54.42 31.26
C MET A 1 -17.25 53.22 31.49
N LEU A 2 -17.75 51.99 31.38
CA LEU A 2 -16.91 50.78 31.34
C LEU A 2 -17.18 50.09 30.01
N SER A 3 -16.26 50.27 29.07
CA SER A 3 -16.27 49.63 27.76
C SER A 3 -15.96 48.14 27.96
N ARG A 4 -16.95 47.28 27.68
CA ARG A 4 -16.79 45.83 27.69
C ARG A 4 -16.19 45.42 26.34
N ILE A 5 -14.88 45.18 26.31
CA ILE A 5 -14.20 44.55 25.17
C ILE A 5 -14.42 43.04 25.29
N LEU A 6 -15.27 42.49 24.42
CA LEU A 6 -15.48 41.06 24.27
C LEU A 6 -14.35 40.50 23.39
N VAL A 7 -13.37 39.83 24.00
CA VAL A 7 -12.31 39.13 23.26
C VAL A 7 -12.85 37.77 22.80
N LEU A 8 -13.17 37.67 21.52
CA LEU A 8 -13.50 36.41 20.86
C LEU A 8 -12.20 35.61 20.67
N VAL A 9 -12.00 34.59 21.51
CA VAL A 9 -10.92 33.61 21.36
C VAL A 9 -11.37 32.59 20.31
N ILE A 10 -10.87 32.74 19.08
CA ILE A 10 -11.07 31.75 18.01
C ILE A 10 -10.15 30.57 18.31
N PHE A 11 -10.71 29.46 18.80
CA PHE A 11 -10.04 28.17 18.85
C PHE A 11 -9.91 27.65 17.42
N VAL A 12 -8.75 27.88 16.80
CA VAL A 12 -8.39 27.20 15.55
C VAL A 12 -8.03 25.77 15.93
N SER A 13 -8.94 24.82 15.75
CA SER A 13 -8.60 23.41 15.86
C SER A 13 -7.60 23.06 14.76
N PRO A 14 -6.50 22.35 15.04
CA PRO A 14 -5.68 21.80 13.98
C PRO A 14 -6.52 20.77 13.23
N VAL A 15 -6.90 21.10 12.00
CA VAL A 15 -7.43 20.13 11.06
C VAL A 15 -6.28 19.17 10.79
N ALA A 16 -6.40 17.93 11.25
CA ALA A 16 -5.48 16.86 10.88
C ALA A 16 -5.71 16.58 9.40
N PHE A 17 -4.99 17.28 8.53
CA PHE A 17 -4.91 16.93 7.13
C PHE A 17 -4.11 15.62 7.04
N GLY A 18 -4.79 14.52 6.67
CA GLY A 18 -4.12 13.32 6.23
C GLY A 18 -3.25 13.64 5.00
N ILE A 19 -2.14 12.92 4.83
CA ILE A 19 -1.35 13.02 3.61
C ILE A 19 -2.14 12.31 2.51
N GLU A 20 -2.63 13.06 1.54
CA GLU A 20 -3.23 12.50 0.34
C GLU A 20 -2.10 12.11 -0.62
N PHE A 21 -2.02 10.83 -0.98
CA PHE A 21 -0.99 10.33 -1.88
C PHE A 21 -1.47 10.32 -3.33
N THR A 22 -0.55 10.61 -4.22
CA THR A 22 -0.65 10.35 -5.66
C THR A 22 0.20 9.13 -6.02
N ALA A 23 0.00 8.57 -7.22
CA ALA A 23 0.85 7.48 -7.67
C ALA A 23 2.33 7.90 -7.80
N GLU A 24 2.58 9.20 -7.99
CA GLU A 24 3.89 9.79 -8.17
C GLU A 24 4.73 9.80 -6.90
N ASP A 25 4.08 10.03 -5.76
CA ASP A 25 4.69 10.24 -4.45
C ASP A 25 4.52 9.06 -3.48
N TYR A 26 3.64 8.10 -3.79
CA TYR A 26 3.50 6.91 -2.96
C TYR A 26 4.83 6.11 -2.94
N PRO A 27 5.42 5.84 -1.76
CA PRO A 27 6.75 5.26 -1.68
C PRO A 27 6.77 3.78 -2.08
N ASN A 28 7.80 3.38 -2.82
CA ASN A 28 7.96 2.00 -3.28
C ASN A 28 8.79 1.15 -2.30
N PRO A 29 8.20 0.18 -1.59
CA PRO A 29 8.89 -0.63 -0.58
C PRO A 29 9.93 -1.58 -1.18
N LYS A 30 10.00 -1.71 -2.52
CA LYS A 30 10.99 -2.52 -3.24
C LYS A 30 12.34 -1.79 -3.42
N THR A 31 12.44 -0.53 -3.03
CA THR A 31 13.68 0.24 -3.03
C THR A 31 14.16 0.50 -1.59
N PRO A 32 15.46 0.67 -1.33
CA PRO A 32 15.95 0.97 0.03
C PRO A 32 15.38 2.27 0.61
N LEU A 33 15.27 3.33 -0.20
CA LEU A 33 14.70 4.61 0.23
C LEU A 33 13.19 4.48 0.48
N GLY A 34 12.45 3.92 -0.48
CA GLY A 34 11.01 3.76 -0.34
C GLY A 34 10.64 2.82 0.80
N ALA A 35 11.42 1.77 1.08
CA ALA A 35 11.20 0.93 2.27
C ALA A 35 11.27 1.73 3.57
N LYS A 36 12.23 2.66 3.68
CA LYS A 36 12.32 3.55 4.84
C LYS A 36 11.12 4.48 4.94
N GLU A 37 10.68 5.07 3.83
CA GLU A 37 9.50 5.94 3.73
C GLU A 37 8.19 5.19 4.04
N CYS A 38 8.15 3.90 3.71
CA CYS A 38 7.09 2.95 4.06
C CYS A 38 7.14 2.47 5.52
N ASN A 39 7.99 3.06 6.38
CA ASN A 39 8.20 2.68 7.77
C ASN A 39 8.65 1.22 7.98
N MET A 40 9.48 0.73 7.04
CA MET A 40 10.15 -0.57 7.09
C MET A 40 11.67 -0.40 7.26
N ARG A 41 12.32 -1.37 7.90
CA ARG A 41 13.78 -1.38 8.14
C ARG A 41 14.57 -1.81 6.90
N SER A 42 13.92 -2.48 5.96
CA SER A 42 14.52 -3.00 4.74
C SER A 42 13.45 -3.17 3.67
N ILE A 43 13.89 -3.45 2.44
CA ILE A 43 13.01 -3.83 1.32
C ILE A 43 11.98 -4.87 1.78
N SER A 44 10.73 -4.67 1.38
CA SER A 44 9.62 -5.50 1.84
C SER A 44 8.46 -5.54 0.83
N ASN A 45 7.40 -6.25 1.21
CA ASN A 45 6.14 -6.30 0.47
C ASN A 45 5.04 -5.49 1.14
N VAL A 46 5.36 -4.69 2.15
CA VAL A 46 4.40 -3.84 2.86
C VAL A 46 4.83 -2.39 2.72
N CYS A 47 3.89 -1.52 2.42
CA CYS A 47 4.09 -0.08 2.51
C CYS A 47 2.97 0.56 3.33
N ASP A 48 3.36 1.27 4.39
CA ASP A 48 2.46 1.98 5.30
C ASP A 48 3.14 3.30 5.71
N PRO A 49 3.21 4.28 4.79
CA PRO A 49 3.85 5.56 5.02
C PRO A 49 3.16 6.38 6.11
N ASP A 50 1.84 6.21 6.25
CA ASP A 50 1.00 6.89 7.24
C ASP A 50 1.08 6.27 8.65
N GLN A 51 1.77 5.14 8.80
CA GLN A 51 1.86 4.38 10.06
C GLN A 51 0.48 4.01 10.62
N VAL A 52 -0.47 3.67 9.75
CA VAL A 52 -1.79 3.13 10.13
C VAL A 52 -1.62 1.89 11.00
N LEU A 53 -0.61 1.06 10.71
CA LEU A 53 -0.30 -0.13 11.49
C LEU A 53 0.75 0.14 12.56
N SER A 54 0.83 -0.75 13.55
CA SER A 54 2.01 -0.83 14.40
C SER A 54 3.22 -1.37 13.61
N GLU A 55 4.43 -1.08 14.07
CA GLU A 55 5.64 -1.67 13.47
C GLU A 55 5.58 -3.20 13.47
N SER A 56 5.12 -3.80 14.57
CA SER A 56 5.00 -5.26 14.68
C SER A 56 4.03 -5.84 13.65
N ASP A 57 2.91 -5.16 13.40
CA ASP A 57 1.91 -5.62 12.45
C ASP A 57 2.42 -5.53 11.02
N ARG A 58 3.14 -4.46 10.67
CA ARG A 58 3.83 -4.35 9.36
C ARG A 58 4.72 -5.56 9.09
N TYR A 59 5.54 -5.97 10.07
CA TYR A 59 6.41 -7.15 9.91
C TYR A 59 5.66 -8.47 9.91
N ARG A 60 4.56 -8.57 10.67
CA ARG A 60 3.68 -9.75 10.64
C ARG A 60 3.08 -9.92 9.25
N PHE A 61 2.47 -8.87 8.68
CA PHE A 61 1.93 -8.92 7.31
C PHE A 61 3.02 -9.23 6.29
N ASN A 62 4.17 -8.57 6.36
CA ASN A 62 5.28 -8.86 5.44
C ASN A 62 5.68 -10.34 5.50
N SER A 63 5.74 -10.94 6.68
CA SER A 63 6.05 -12.36 6.84
C SER A 63 5.00 -13.29 6.21
N GLU A 64 3.72 -12.95 6.33
CA GLU A 64 2.62 -13.69 5.70
C GLU A 64 2.64 -13.57 4.17
N LEU A 65 2.87 -12.37 3.63
CA LEU A 65 3.01 -12.15 2.19
C LEU A 65 4.20 -12.95 1.62
N GLN A 66 5.32 -12.98 2.34
CA GLN A 66 6.50 -13.77 1.97
C GLN A 66 6.24 -15.27 2.03
N GLN A 67 5.45 -15.75 2.99
CA GLN A 67 5.01 -17.15 3.00
C GLN A 67 4.12 -17.47 1.80
N MET A 68 3.23 -16.56 1.41
CA MET A 68 2.35 -16.74 0.26
C MET A 68 3.14 -16.89 -1.05
N ILE A 69 4.18 -16.07 -1.25
CA ILE A 69 5.10 -16.19 -2.39
C ILE A 69 5.67 -17.61 -2.44
N ARG A 70 6.31 -18.06 -1.36
CA ARG A 70 6.95 -19.38 -1.30
C ARG A 70 5.98 -20.54 -1.53
N ARG A 71 4.74 -20.44 -1.05
CA ARG A 71 3.73 -21.50 -1.22
C ARG A 71 3.18 -21.59 -2.64
N THR A 72 3.27 -20.50 -3.40
CA THR A 72 2.73 -20.42 -4.76
C THR A 72 3.79 -20.60 -5.84
N GLU A 73 5.07 -20.63 -5.47
CA GLU A 73 6.17 -21.04 -6.33
C GLU A 73 6.00 -22.49 -6.83
N LYS A 74 6.44 -22.73 -8.07
CA LYS A 74 6.46 -24.07 -8.66
C LYS A 74 7.89 -24.56 -8.84
N VAL A 75 8.07 -25.87 -8.71
CA VAL A 75 9.39 -26.51 -8.89
C VAL A 75 9.73 -26.73 -10.37
N LYS A 76 8.72 -26.84 -11.23
CA LYS A 76 8.84 -27.16 -12.66
C LYS A 76 8.29 -26.05 -13.54
N GLY A 77 8.79 -25.98 -14.77
CA GLY A 77 8.40 -24.99 -15.78
C GLY A 77 9.51 -24.00 -16.11
N ASN A 78 9.19 -22.99 -16.92
CA ASN A 78 10.08 -21.88 -17.22
C ASN A 78 10.22 -20.93 -16.01
N ILE A 79 11.00 -19.85 -16.16
CA ILE A 79 11.24 -18.88 -15.07
C ILE A 79 9.93 -18.30 -14.51
N CYS A 80 8.99 -17.94 -15.38
CA CYS A 80 7.70 -17.36 -14.98
C CYS A 80 6.71 -18.39 -14.43
N ASP A 81 6.82 -19.66 -14.83
CA ASP A 81 6.03 -20.75 -14.25
C ASP A 81 6.45 -21.03 -12.80
N LYS A 82 7.77 -20.91 -12.53
CA LYS A 82 8.34 -21.14 -11.21
C LYS A 82 8.09 -19.99 -10.25
N LYS A 83 8.02 -18.75 -10.76
CA LYS A 83 7.78 -17.55 -9.95
C LYS A 83 6.43 -17.64 -9.24
N GLY A 84 6.47 -17.50 -7.91
CA GLY A 84 5.28 -17.44 -7.08
C GLY A 84 4.48 -16.16 -7.30
N PHE A 85 3.23 -16.18 -6.84
CA PHE A 85 2.39 -14.99 -6.72
C PHE A 85 3.08 -13.98 -5.80
N GLU A 86 3.22 -12.73 -6.23
CA GLU A 86 3.99 -11.70 -5.51
C GLU A 86 3.07 -10.56 -5.03
N PRO A 87 2.42 -10.71 -3.87
CA PRO A 87 1.56 -9.68 -3.32
C PRO A 87 2.38 -8.57 -2.65
N LEU A 88 1.94 -7.33 -2.86
CA LEU A 88 2.33 -6.15 -2.10
C LEU A 88 1.09 -5.61 -1.38
N LEU A 89 1.23 -5.22 -0.12
CA LEU A 89 0.21 -4.56 0.67
C LEU A 89 0.57 -3.09 0.86
N LEU A 90 -0.22 -2.21 0.28
CA LEU A 90 -0.12 -0.76 0.41
C LEU A 90 -1.24 -0.28 1.33
N ILE A 91 -0.92 0.62 2.24
CA ILE A 91 -1.83 1.10 3.27
C ILE A 91 -1.71 2.62 3.32
N ALA A 92 -2.84 3.31 3.33
CA ALA A 92 -2.91 4.75 3.55
C ALA A 92 -4.15 5.06 4.38
N HIS A 93 -4.23 6.27 4.93
CA HIS A 93 -5.48 6.74 5.52
C HIS A 93 -6.62 6.76 4.50
N GLU A 94 -6.37 7.31 3.31
CA GLU A 94 -7.34 7.47 2.23
C GLU A 94 -6.73 7.05 0.88
N GLY A 95 -7.59 6.64 -0.05
CA GLY A 95 -7.20 6.26 -1.41
C GLY A 95 -8.25 5.40 -2.08
N ASP A 96 -8.16 5.28 -3.40
CA ASP A 96 -9.15 4.59 -4.23
C ASP A 96 -8.53 3.58 -5.21
N GLN A 97 -9.38 2.98 -6.04
CA GLN A 97 -8.98 2.03 -7.07
C GLN A 97 -8.03 2.68 -8.10
N ASP A 98 -8.28 3.94 -8.48
CA ASP A 98 -7.48 4.65 -9.47
C ASP A 98 -6.05 4.87 -8.96
N LEU A 99 -5.88 5.20 -7.68
CA LEU A 99 -4.56 5.28 -7.05
C LEU A 99 -3.84 3.92 -7.10
N ALA A 100 -4.52 2.83 -6.71
CA ALA A 100 -3.93 1.50 -6.73
C ALA A 100 -3.49 1.09 -8.15
N ASP A 101 -4.31 1.38 -9.16
CA ASP A 101 -4.03 1.09 -10.57
C ASP A 101 -2.88 1.92 -11.12
N ASN A 102 -2.85 3.22 -10.82
CA ASN A 102 -1.77 4.10 -11.25
C ASN A 102 -0.42 3.76 -10.59
N ILE A 103 -0.43 3.35 -9.31
CA ILE A 103 0.79 2.86 -8.64
C ILE A 103 1.30 1.59 -9.34
N ASN A 104 0.41 0.63 -9.62
CA ASN A 104 0.79 -0.62 -10.29
C ASN A 104 1.39 -0.35 -11.68
N LEU A 105 0.74 0.50 -12.47
CA LEU A 105 1.21 0.92 -13.80
C LEU A 105 2.58 1.59 -13.73
N ARG A 106 2.77 2.52 -12.78
CA ARG A 106 4.01 3.28 -12.63
C ARG A 106 5.17 2.40 -12.16
N TRP A 107 4.94 1.55 -11.16
CA TRP A 107 6.00 0.74 -10.58
C TRP A 107 6.42 -0.41 -11.48
N ASN A 108 5.52 -0.90 -12.35
CA ASN A 108 5.81 -1.96 -13.32
C ASN A 108 6.59 -3.13 -12.68
N LEU A 109 6.03 -3.64 -11.57
CA LEU A 109 6.73 -4.52 -10.64
C LEU A 109 7.18 -5.84 -11.28
N ASP A 110 6.44 -6.35 -12.26
CA ASP A 110 6.75 -7.60 -12.93
C ASP A 110 6.30 -7.63 -14.40
N GLY A 111 6.78 -6.67 -15.19
CA GLY A 111 6.45 -6.57 -16.62
C GLY A 111 6.82 -7.79 -17.49
N GLN A 112 7.51 -8.80 -16.94
CA GLN A 112 7.84 -10.04 -17.66
C GLN A 112 6.91 -11.21 -17.29
N CYS A 113 6.83 -11.54 -16.00
CA CYS A 113 6.09 -12.73 -15.56
C CYS A 113 4.68 -12.39 -15.08
N LYS A 114 4.38 -11.10 -14.88
CA LYS A 114 3.09 -10.57 -14.46
C LYS A 114 2.52 -11.32 -13.25
N LYS A 115 3.33 -11.57 -12.23
CA LYS A 115 2.93 -12.25 -10.98
C LYS A 115 2.69 -11.31 -9.82
N SER A 116 3.05 -10.04 -9.97
CA SER A 116 2.87 -9.03 -8.94
C SER A 116 1.42 -8.54 -8.87
N VAL A 117 0.92 -8.38 -7.66
CA VAL A 117 -0.40 -7.82 -7.37
C VAL A 117 -0.29 -6.85 -6.21
N ILE A 118 -0.85 -5.66 -6.39
CA ILE A 118 -1.02 -4.67 -5.35
C ILE A 118 -2.36 -4.91 -4.68
N PHE A 119 -2.33 -4.98 -3.36
CA PHE A 119 -3.48 -4.85 -2.47
C PHE A 119 -3.39 -3.49 -1.79
N PHE A 120 -4.43 -2.68 -1.88
CA PHE A 120 -4.44 -1.34 -1.30
C PHE A 120 -5.54 -1.23 -0.24
N LEU A 121 -5.16 -0.90 0.98
CA LEU A 121 -6.07 -0.65 2.10
C LEU A 121 -6.20 0.86 2.32
N SER A 122 -7.40 1.39 2.08
CA SER A 122 -7.80 2.72 2.55
C SER A 122 -8.40 2.57 3.95
N ALA A 123 -7.66 3.04 4.96
CA ALA A 123 -7.96 2.75 6.35
C ALA A 123 -9.20 3.49 6.87
N LEU A 124 -9.39 4.76 6.49
CA LEU A 124 -10.53 5.58 6.91
C LEU A 124 -11.79 5.23 6.12
N ASP A 125 -11.66 4.91 4.84
CA ASP A 125 -12.78 4.49 3.99
C ASP A 125 -13.20 3.04 4.25
N HIS A 126 -12.42 2.28 5.02
CA HIS A 126 -12.59 0.84 5.25
C HIS A 126 -12.72 0.06 3.93
N ALA A 127 -11.98 0.50 2.91
CA ALA A 127 -12.03 -0.04 1.57
C ALA A 127 -10.74 -0.80 1.24
N PHE A 128 -10.90 -1.89 0.49
CA PHE A 128 -9.79 -2.72 0.05
C PHE A 128 -9.86 -2.91 -1.46
N TYR A 129 -8.83 -2.42 -2.15
CA TYR A 129 -8.70 -2.45 -3.60
C TYR A 129 -7.60 -3.43 -4.00
N TYR A 130 -7.61 -3.84 -5.26
CA TYR A 130 -6.52 -4.62 -5.82
C TYR A 130 -6.20 -4.15 -7.23
N SER A 131 -4.92 -4.21 -7.59
CA SER A 131 -4.44 -3.94 -8.94
C SER A 131 -3.43 -5.00 -9.37
N SER A 132 -3.54 -5.44 -10.61
CA SER A 132 -2.65 -6.45 -11.18
C SER A 132 -2.43 -6.17 -12.66
N GLU A 133 -1.28 -6.57 -13.20
CA GLU A 133 -1.05 -6.46 -14.64
C GLU A 133 -2.05 -7.33 -15.45
N PRO A 134 -2.45 -6.92 -16.66
CA PRO A 134 -3.32 -7.74 -17.51
C PRO A 134 -2.65 -9.10 -17.81
N GLU A 135 -3.43 -10.18 -17.80
CA GLU A 135 -2.98 -11.57 -18.08
C GLU A 135 -2.14 -12.22 -16.97
N THR A 136 -2.19 -11.73 -15.73
CA THR A 136 -1.59 -12.42 -14.57
C THR A 136 -2.11 -13.86 -14.36
N GLY A 137 -3.26 -14.20 -14.97
CA GLY A 137 -4.02 -15.42 -14.67
C GLY A 137 -4.69 -15.37 -13.30
N PHE A 138 -4.67 -14.21 -12.65
CA PHE A 138 -5.23 -13.95 -11.33
C PHE A 138 -6.54 -13.19 -11.48
N GLY A 139 -7.66 -13.91 -11.39
CA GLY A 139 -8.99 -13.31 -11.29
C GLY A 139 -9.49 -13.46 -9.85
N MET A 140 -9.26 -12.47 -8.99
CA MET A 140 -9.94 -12.44 -7.69
C MET A 140 -11.38 -11.99 -7.92
N THR A 141 -12.30 -12.96 -7.96
CA THR A 141 -13.70 -12.65 -7.65
C THR A 141 -13.77 -12.44 -6.14
N LEU A 142 -13.50 -11.20 -5.68
CA LEU A 142 -13.75 -10.79 -4.32
C LEU A 142 -15.26 -10.87 -4.08
N LYS A 143 -15.71 -12.00 -3.51
CA LYS A 143 -17.01 -12.08 -2.85
C LYS A 143 -16.78 -11.60 -1.42
N ILE A 144 -17.04 -10.32 -1.20
CA ILE A 144 -17.23 -9.76 0.15
C ILE A 144 -18.66 -10.10 0.57
#